data_AF-A0A372ZW24-F1
#
_entry.id   AF-A0A372ZW24-F1
#
_cell.length_a   1.000
_cell.length_b   1.000
_cell.length_c   1.000
_cell.angle_alpha   90.00
_cell.angle_beta   90.00
_cell.angle_gamma   90.00
#
_symmetry.space_group_name_H-M   'P 1'
#
loop_
_entity.id
_entity.type
_entity.pdbx_description
1 polymer ?
#
loop_
_entity_poly.entity_id
_entity_poly.type
_entity_poly.pdbx_seq_one_letter_code
_entity_poly.pdbx_strand_id
1 'polypeptide(L)'
;MNQQLTDDIHQAVAGVLRAHGAGLLSRAVLVLEVVEEETGELGLYLATSPVDMPVWDRAGMLRYADLDLAGQITACRLGDDAGEDEEENE
;
A
#
# COMPACT_ATOMS: atom_id res chain seq x y z
N MET A 1 -10.28 -0.25 -20.07
CA MET A 1 -9.77 0.29 -18.78
C MET A 1 -9.30 1.70 -19.06
N ASN A 2 -9.70 2.69 -18.26
CA ASN A 2 -9.48 4.11 -18.59
C ASN A 2 -8.02 4.49 -18.31
N GLN A 3 -7.17 4.42 -19.35
CA GLN A 3 -5.73 4.63 -19.26
C GLN A 3 -5.36 5.98 -18.61
N GLN A 4 -6.20 7.00 -18.84
CA GLN A 4 -6.08 8.33 -18.25
C GLN A 4 -6.01 8.31 -16.71
N LEU A 5 -6.89 7.55 -16.05
CA LEU A 5 -6.92 7.50 -14.58
C LEU A 5 -5.64 6.87 -14.01
N THR A 6 -5.09 5.86 -14.68
CA THR A 6 -3.84 5.21 -14.24
C THR A 6 -2.65 6.15 -14.38
N ASP A 7 -2.61 6.93 -15.46
CA ASP A 7 -1.57 7.93 -15.68
C ASP A 7 -1.68 9.09 -14.68
N ASP A 8 -2.89 9.58 -14.40
CA ASP A 8 -3.13 10.65 -13.42
C ASP A 8 -2.69 10.22 -12.01
N ILE A 9 -3.05 9.00 -11.59
CA ILE A 9 -2.61 8.40 -10.32
C ILE A 9 -1.09 8.27 -10.30
N HIS A 10 -0.47 7.77 -11.37
CA HIS A 10 0.98 7.66 -11.46
C HIS A 10 1.66 9.02 -11.26
N GLN A 11 1.22 10.05 -11.98
CA GLN A 11 1.80 11.39 -11.88
C GLN A 11 1.63 11.98 -10.48
N ALA A 12 0.47 11.79 -9.86
CA ALA A 12 0.23 12.24 -8.49
C ALA A 12 1.18 11.58 -7.49
N VAL A 13 1.31 10.25 -7.53
CA VAL A 13 2.21 9.50 -6.64
C VAL A 13 3.67 9.86 -6.89
N ALA A 14 4.09 9.92 -8.16
CA ALA A 14 5.45 10.31 -8.52
C ALA A 14 5.79 11.74 -8.05
N GLY A 15 4.83 12.66 -8.12
CA GLY A 15 4.95 14.02 -7.60
C GLY A 15 5.20 14.06 -6.10
N VAL A 16 4.42 13.31 -5.32
CA VAL A 16 4.59 13.19 -3.86
C VAL A 16 5.96 12.60 -3.52
N LEU A 17 6.33 11.47 -4.12
CA LEU A 17 7.62 10.84 -3.85
C LEU A 17 8.80 11.77 -4.15
N ARG A 18 8.73 12.52 -5.25
CA ARG A 18 9.74 13.53 -5.59
C ARG A 18 9.78 14.66 -4.57
N ALA A 19 8.63 15.19 -4.16
CA ALA A 19 8.54 16.29 -3.20
C ALA A 19 9.15 15.93 -1.83
N HIS A 20 9.06 14.67 -1.43
CA HIS A 20 9.61 14.16 -0.17
C HIS A 20 11.04 13.59 -0.30
N GLY A 21 11.67 13.68 -1.48
CA GLY A 21 13.04 13.17 -1.69
C GLY A 21 13.15 11.64 -1.73
N ALA A 22 12.03 10.93 -1.89
CA ALA A 22 11.98 9.46 -1.94
C ALA A 22 12.39 8.88 -3.32
N GLY A 23 12.71 9.74 -4.30
CA GLY A 23 13.20 9.35 -5.61
C GLY A 23 12.09 9.28 -6.69
N LEU A 24 12.30 8.41 -7.69
CA LEU A 24 11.38 8.23 -8.82
C LEU A 24 10.52 6.98 -8.63
N LEU A 25 9.24 7.09 -9.00
CA LEU A 25 8.32 5.96 -9.02
C LEU A 25 8.71 4.98 -10.13
N SER A 26 9.26 3.82 -9.75
CA SER A 26 9.63 2.78 -10.71
C SER A 26 8.46 1.86 -11.05
N ARG A 27 7.81 1.32 -10.02
CA ARG A 27 6.71 0.35 -10.15
C ARG A 27 5.69 0.55 -9.04
N ALA A 28 4.42 0.33 -9.34
CA ALA A 28 3.33 0.36 -8.36
C ALA A 28 2.22 -0.63 -8.72
N VAL A 29 1.61 -1.19 -7.68
CA VAL A 29 0.31 -1.86 -7.74
C VAL A 29 -0.59 -1.12 -6.75
N LEU A 30 -1.72 -0.59 -7.23
CA LEU A 30 -2.69 0.10 -6.41
C LEU A 30 -3.96 -0.74 -6.31
N VAL A 31 -4.38 -0.99 -5.08
CA VAL A 31 -5.66 -1.61 -4.75
C VAL A 31 -6.46 -0.58 -3.96
N LEU A 32 -7.57 -0.12 -4.51
CA LEU A 32 -8.40 0.93 -3.94
C LEU A 32 -9.81 0.39 -3.77
N GLU A 33 -10.34 0.47 -2.56
CA GLU A 33 -11.77 0.33 -2.33
C GLU A 33 -12.44 1.68 -2.63
N VAL A 34 -13.47 1.67 -3.45
CA VAL A 34 -14.16 2.88 -3.91
C VAL A 34 -15.63 2.70 -3.62
N VAL A 35 -16.25 3.71 -3.01
CA VAL A 35 -17.70 3.78 -2.84
C VAL A 35 -18.26 4.52 -4.04
N GLU A 36 -19.19 3.89 -4.76
CA GLU A 36 -19.87 4.51 -5.89
C GLU A 36 -20.86 5.57 -5.38
N GLU A 37 -20.79 6.79 -5.91
CA GLU A 37 -21.46 7.97 -5.32
C GLU A 37 -22.99 7.93 -5.45
N GLU A 38 -23.54 7.28 -6.48
CA GLU A 38 -24.98 7.30 -6.78
C GLU A 38 -25.76 6.17 -6.10
N THR A 39 -25.11 5.01 -5.93
CA THR A 39 -25.65 3.74 -5.45
C THR A 39 -25.16 3.41 -4.04
N GLY A 40 -24.03 3.98 -3.61
CA GLY A 40 -23.36 3.63 -2.36
C GLY A 40 -22.71 2.23 -2.40
N GLU A 41 -22.63 1.58 -3.56
CA GLU A 41 -22.04 0.26 -3.69
C GLU A 41 -20.51 0.30 -3.52
N LEU A 42 -19.98 -0.74 -2.88
CA LEU A 42 -18.54 -0.93 -2.75
C LEU A 42 -17.98 -1.58 -4.01
N GLY A 43 -17.02 -0.91 -4.63
CA GLY A 43 -16.23 -1.40 -5.76
C GLY A 43 -14.76 -1.56 -5.39
N LEU A 44 -14.10 -2.52 -6.03
CA LEU A 44 -12.65 -2.68 -5.94
C LEU A 44 -12.00 -2.22 -7.25
N TYR A 45 -11.09 -1.27 -7.14
CA TYR A 45 -10.29 -0.78 -8.26
C TYR A 45 -8.85 -1.26 -8.13
N LEU A 46 -8.33 -1.86 -9.22
CA LEU A 46 -6.95 -2.33 -9.32
C LEU A 46 -6.26 -1.63 -10.49
N ALA A 47 -5.11 -1.00 -10.24
CA ALA A 47 -4.28 -0.40 -11.27
C ALA A 47 -2.80 -0.74 -11.06
N THR A 48 -2.03 -0.75 -12.15
CA THR A 48 -0.59 -0.96 -12.10
C THR A 48 0.17 0.04 -12.93
N SER A 49 1.38 0.33 -12.48
CA SER A 49 2.35 1.14 -13.21
C SER A 49 3.68 0.38 -13.27
N PRO A 50 4.22 0.06 -14.46
CA PRO A 50 3.62 0.32 -15.77
C PRO A 50 2.35 -0.53 -16.00
N VAL A 51 1.50 -0.11 -16.94
CA VAL A 51 0.18 -0.75 -17.20
C VAL A 51 0.30 -2.20 -17.69
N ASP A 52 1.41 -2.52 -18.35
CA ASP A 52 1.73 -3.83 -18.91
C ASP A 52 2.51 -4.74 -17.94
N MET A 53 2.61 -4.34 -16.66
CA MET A 53 3.29 -5.12 -15.63
C MET A 53 2.81 -6.58 -15.62
N PRO A 54 3.70 -7.58 -15.75
CA PRO A 54 3.32 -8.99 -15.78
C PRO A 54 2.59 -9.44 -14.51
N VAL A 55 1.66 -10.40 -14.64
CA VAL A 55 0.83 -10.85 -13.51
C VAL A 55 1.62 -11.37 -12.31
N TRP A 56 2.75 -12.03 -12.55
CA TRP A 56 3.61 -12.54 -11.49
C TRP A 56 4.34 -11.42 -10.74
N ASP A 57 4.67 -10.32 -11.43
CA ASP A 57 5.31 -9.15 -10.80
C ASP A 57 4.30 -8.43 -9.91
N ARG A 58 3.05 -8.29 -10.39
CA ARG A 58 1.92 -7.78 -9.60
C ARG A 58 1.70 -8.60 -8.33
N ALA A 59 1.63 -9.92 -8.46
CA ALA A 59 1.44 -10.83 -7.33
C ALA A 59 2.61 -10.77 -6.35
N GLY A 60 3.85 -10.67 -6.85
CA GLY A 60 5.04 -10.51 -6.04
C GLY A 60 5.03 -9.24 -5.20
N MET A 61 4.65 -8.09 -5.81
CA MET A 61 4.54 -6.82 -5.09
C MET A 61 3.46 -6.85 -4.00
N LEU A 62 2.28 -7.41 -4.30
CA LEU A 62 1.21 -7.55 -3.30
C LEU A 62 1.65 -8.45 -2.14
N ARG A 63 2.32 -9.57 -2.43
CA ARG A 63 2.83 -10.47 -1.38
C ARG A 63 3.93 -9.81 -0.55
N TYR A 64 4.79 -9.01 -1.16
CA TYR A 64 5.80 -8.24 -0.45
C TYR A 64 5.16 -7.26 0.55
N ALA A 65 4.15 -6.49 0.11
CA ALA A 65 3.43 -5.55 0.96
C ALA A 65 2.72 -6.25 2.13
N ASP A 66 2.07 -7.39 1.87
CA ASP A 66 1.41 -8.21 2.90
C ASP A 66 2.41 -8.73 3.96
N LEU A 67 3.59 -9.19 3.53
CA LEU A 67 4.64 -9.64 4.44
C LEU A 67 5.21 -8.50 5.29
N ASP A 68 5.42 -7.33 4.69
CA ASP A 68 5.89 -6.14 5.41
C ASP A 68 4.88 -5.72 6.50
N LEU A 69 3.59 -5.65 6.13
CA LEU A 69 2.51 -5.34 7.07
C LEU A 69 2.42 -6.38 8.20
N ALA A 70 2.46 -7.67 7.88
CA ALA A 70 2.46 -8.73 8.87
C ALA A 70 3.66 -8.63 9.83
N GLY A 71 4.83 -8.25 9.31
CA GLY A 71 6.03 -7.99 10.10
C GLY A 71 5.83 -6.82 11.07
N GLN A 72 5.29 -5.69 10.58
CA GLN A 72 4.99 -4.53 11.42
C GLN A 72 3.98 -4.87 12.52
N ILE A 73 2.89 -5.57 12.20
CA ILE A 73 1.88 -6.01 13.18
C ILE A 73 2.51 -6.90 14.26
N THR A 74 3.37 -7.84 13.83
CA THR A 74 4.06 -8.75 14.76
C THR A 74 5.00 -7.97 15.68
N ALA A 75 5.76 -7.02 15.14
CA ALA A 75 6.65 -6.17 15.92
C ALA A 75 5.88 -5.30 16.93
N CYS A 76 4.74 -4.72 16.55
CA CYS A 76 3.88 -3.98 17.46
C CYS A 76 3.38 -4.87 18.62
N ARG A 77 2.90 -6.09 18.33
CA ARG A 77 2.42 -7.01 19.36
C ARG A 77 3.51 -7.42 20.34
N LEU A 78 4.73 -7.68 19.87
CA LEU A 78 5.87 -8.00 20.73
C LEU A 78 6.38 -6.78 21.52
N GLY A 79 6.22 -5.57 20.98
CA GLY A 79 6.55 -4.33 21.67
C GLY A 79 5.56 -3.97 22.78
N ASP A 80 4.27 -4.25 22.59
CA ASP A 80 3.24 -4.10 23.61
C ASP A 80 3.39 -5.14 24.74
N ASP A 81 3.92 -6.34 24.45
CA ASP A 81 4.21 -7.39 25.45
C ASP A 81 5.47 -7.08 26.29
N ALA A 82 6.30 -6.11 25.89
CA ALA A 82 7.54 -5.75 26.57
C ALA A 82 7.39 -4.63 27.62
N GLY A 83 6.16 -4.22 27.94
CA GLY A 83 5.86 -3.02 28.74
C GLY A 83 5.02 -3.20 30.01
N GLU A 84 4.70 -4.44 30.43
CA GLU A 84 3.89 -4.68 31.65
C GLU A 84 4.58 -5.59 32.69
N ASP A 85 5.92 -5.55 32.80
CA ASP A 85 6.68 -6.25 33.85
C ASP A 85 7.63 -5.30 34.63
N GLU A 86 7.19 -4.08 34.95
CA GLU A 86 7.87 -3.22 35.94
C GLU A 86 6.88 -2.62 36.96
N GLU A 87 6.14 -3.46 37.69
CA GLU A 87 5.76 -3.14 39.07
C GLU A 87 6.09 -4.32 40.01
N GLU A 88 6.57 -3.97 41.20
CA GLU A 88 6.89 -4.81 42.38
C GLU A 88 8.31 -5.42 42.48
N ASN A 89 9.26 -4.64 43.07
CA ASN A 89 9.72 -4.88 44.45
C ASN A 89 10.92 -3.98 44.83
N GLU A 90 10.67 -3.04 45.75
CA GLU A 90 11.38 -2.76 47.03
C GLU A 90 11.27 -1.30 47.46
#